data_AF-A0A2W4KAF3-F1
#
_entry.id   AF-A0A2W4KAF3-F1
#
_cell.length_a   1.000
_cell.length_b   1.000
_cell.length_c   1.000
_cell.angle_alpha   90.00
_cell.angle_beta   90.00
_cell.angle_gamma   90.00
#
_symmetry.space_group_name_H-M   'P 1'
#
loop_
_entity.id
_entity.type
_entity.pdbx_description
1 polymer ?
#
loop_
_entity_poly.entity_id
_entity_poly.type
_entity_poly.pdbx_seq_one_letter_code
_entity_poly.pdbx_strand_id
1 'polypeptide(L)'
;MKLRFTKMQGLGNDFVVFDGVRQRVELSREQLRRIADRHFGVGCDQILVVEPPRTAGADFRYRIYNADGGEVEQCGNGARCFARFVRDKGLTDKDRITVETLGG
;
A
#
# COMPACT_ATOMS: atom_id res chain seq x y z
N MET A 1 -14.31 1.78 -13.16
CA MET A 1 -12.84 2.01 -13.07
C MET A 1 -12.13 0.66 -12.97
N LYS A 2 -11.00 0.44 -13.64
CA LYS A 2 -10.16 -0.76 -13.47
C LYS A 2 -8.89 -0.37 -12.73
N LEU A 3 -8.62 -1.00 -11.59
CA LEU A 3 -7.39 -0.81 -10.81
C LEU A 3 -6.59 -2.10 -10.80
N ARG A 4 -5.27 -1.98 -11.02
CA ARG A 4 -4.34 -3.10 -10.88
C ARG A 4 -3.81 -3.12 -9.45
N PHE A 5 -3.81 -4.29 -8.83
CA PHE A 5 -3.29 -4.49 -7.49
C PHE A 5 -2.35 -5.70 -7.45
N THR A 6 -1.67 -5.88 -6.33
CA THR A 6 -0.89 -7.08 -6.00
C THR A 6 -1.30 -7.56 -4.61
N LYS A 7 -1.54 -8.86 -4.45
CA LYS A 7 -1.78 -9.45 -3.14
C LYS A 7 -0.44 -9.87 -2.53
N MET A 8 -0.18 -9.46 -1.30
CA MET A 8 1.06 -9.79 -0.59
C MET A 8 0.74 -10.18 0.85
N GLN A 9 1.68 -10.82 1.54
CA GLN A 9 1.60 -11.04 2.98
C GLN A 9 2.99 -11.09 3.61
N GLY A 10 3.09 -10.67 4.87
CA GLY A 10 4.28 -10.82 5.68
C GLY A 10 3.95 -11.53 6.99
N LEU A 11 4.36 -12.79 7.13
CA LEU A 11 4.12 -13.63 8.31
C LEU A 11 2.63 -13.74 8.67
N GLY A 12 1.77 -13.89 7.66
CA GLY A 12 0.32 -14.05 7.79
C GLY A 12 -0.46 -12.74 7.70
N ASN A 13 0.17 -11.60 8.00
CA ASN A 13 -0.50 -10.31 7.84
C ASN A 13 -0.54 -9.92 6.37
N ASP A 14 -1.75 -9.85 5.80
CA ASP A 14 -1.95 -9.82 4.36
C ASP A 14 -2.48 -8.48 3.82
N PHE A 15 -1.98 -8.11 2.64
CA PHE A 15 -2.16 -6.79 2.04
C PHE A 15 -2.75 -6.89 0.63
N VAL A 16 -3.61 -5.93 0.29
CA VAL A 16 -3.86 -5.53 -1.10
C VAL A 16 -3.03 -4.29 -1.38
N VAL A 17 -2.08 -4.39 -2.31
CA VAL A 17 -1.13 -3.33 -2.63
C VAL A 17 -1.46 -2.68 -3.98
N PHE A 18 -1.60 -1.35 -4.01
CA PHE A 18 -1.84 -0.57 -5.21
C PHE A 18 -0.60 0.27 -5.59
N ASP A 19 -0.23 0.22 -6.87
CA ASP A 19 0.75 1.14 -7.48
C ASP A 19 0.05 2.47 -7.81
N GLY A 20 0.03 3.39 -6.86
CA GLY A 20 -0.45 4.77 -7.02
C GLY A 20 0.57 5.72 -7.68
N VAL A 21 1.78 5.24 -8.01
CA VAL A 21 2.78 6.01 -8.77
C VAL A 21 2.40 6.04 -10.24
N ARG A 22 1.95 4.91 -10.79
CA ARG A 22 1.60 4.75 -12.21
C ARG A 22 0.10 4.81 -12.50
N GLN A 23 -0.75 4.82 -11.49
CA GLN A 23 -2.20 4.93 -11.66
C GLN A 23 -2.82 5.82 -10.57
N ARG A 24 -3.93 6.49 -10.88
CA ARG A 24 -4.66 7.27 -9.89
C ARG A 24 -5.46 6.32 -9.00
N VAL A 25 -5.18 6.32 -7.70
CA VAL A 25 -5.85 5.47 -6.70
C VAL A 25 -6.55 6.37 -5.68
N GLU A 26 -7.83 6.61 -5.91
CA GLU A 26 -8.70 7.35 -4.98
C GLU A 26 -9.83 6.43 -4.57
N LEU A 27 -9.73 5.91 -3.35
CA LEU A 27 -10.69 4.96 -2.78
C LEU A 27 -11.41 5.61 -1.60
N SER A 28 -12.74 5.58 -1.62
CA SER A 28 -13.55 5.95 -0.47
C SER A 28 -13.41 4.91 0.65
N ARG A 29 -13.76 5.29 1.89
CA ARG A 29 -13.80 4.34 3.02
C ARG A 29 -14.68 3.12 2.72
N GLU A 30 -15.82 3.31 2.05
CA GLU A 30 -16.70 2.22 1.65
C GLU A 30 -16.03 1.28 0.64
N GLN A 31 -15.32 1.83 -0.35
CA GLN A 31 -14.57 1.03 -1.33
C GLN A 31 -13.43 0.24 -0.66
N LEU A 32 -12.70 0.85 0.28
CA LEU A 32 -11.66 0.18 1.06
C LEU A 32 -12.25 -1.01 1.83
N ARG A 33 -13.37 -0.80 2.55
CA ARG A 33 -14.07 -1.87 3.26
C ARG A 33 -14.51 -3.00 2.33
N ARG A 34 -15.05 -2.65 1.17
CA ARG A 34 -15.52 -3.63 0.17
C ARG A 34 -14.37 -4.43 -0.45
N ILE A 35 -13.19 -3.83 -0.63
CA ILE A 35 -11.98 -4.53 -1.08
C ILE A 35 -11.49 -5.49 0.01
N ALA A 36 -11.51 -5.05 1.28
CA ALA A 36 -10.99 -5.81 2.40
C ALA A 36 -11.91 -6.97 2.86
N ASP A 37 -13.20 -6.94 2.50
CA ASP A 37 -14.13 -8.04 2.76
C ASP A 37 -13.59 -9.35 2.14
N ARG A 38 -13.50 -10.41 2.96
CA ARG A 38 -12.91 -11.70 2.56
C ARG A 38 -13.87 -12.59 1.75
N HIS A 39 -15.17 -12.34 1.80
CA HIS A 39 -16.18 -13.16 1.12
C HIS A 39 -16.64 -12.51 -0.18
N PHE A 40 -16.76 -11.19 -0.19
CA PHE A 40 -17.31 -10.42 -1.32
C PHE A 40 -16.28 -9.50 -2.00
N GLY A 41 -15.09 -9.37 -1.41
CA GLY A 41 -13.98 -8.56 -1.92
C GLY A 41 -12.77 -9.41 -2.31
N VAL A 42 -11.60 -8.76 -2.29
CA VAL A 42 -10.32 -9.46 -2.46
C VAL A 42 -9.89 -10.12 -1.15
N GLY A 43 -10.26 -9.52 -0.02
CA GLY A 43 -9.94 -10.01 1.33
C GLY A 43 -8.53 -9.67 1.78
N CYS A 44 -8.39 -8.84 2.82
CA CYS A 44 -7.09 -8.54 3.41
C CYS A 44 -7.24 -7.93 4.80
N ASP A 45 -6.17 -8.01 5.61
CA ASP A 45 -6.09 -7.25 6.84
C ASP A 45 -5.97 -5.75 6.55
N GLN A 46 -5.14 -5.40 5.56
CA GLN A 46 -4.76 -4.02 5.27
C GLN A 46 -4.63 -3.73 3.77
N ILE A 47 -4.87 -2.49 3.37
CA ILE A 47 -4.69 -1.99 2.01
C ILE A 47 -3.50 -1.02 2.03
N LEU A 48 -2.50 -1.27 1.18
CA LEU A 48 -1.31 -0.45 1.04
C LEU A 48 -1.34 0.28 -0.30
N VAL A 49 -1.20 1.60 -0.28
CA VAL A 49 -1.13 2.41 -1.51
C VAL A 49 0.23 3.06 -1.57
N VAL A 50 1.01 2.75 -2.62
CA VAL A 50 2.31 3.37 -2.89
C VAL A 50 2.12 4.58 -3.79
N GLU A 51 2.59 5.74 -3.38
CA GLU A 51 2.36 7.02 -4.02
C GLU A 51 3.70 7.73 -4.30
N PRO A 52 3.70 8.74 -5.21
CA PRO A 52 4.83 9.65 -5.31
C PRO A 52 5.10 10.36 -3.98
N PRO A 53 6.38 10.66 -3.68
CA PRO A 53 6.74 11.40 -2.46
C PRO A 53 6.15 12.82 -2.48
N ARG A 54 5.90 13.38 -1.30
CA ARG A 54 5.44 14.79 -1.14
C ARG A 54 6.53 15.72 -0.63
N THR A 55 7.57 15.16 0.00
CA THR A 55 8.69 15.84 0.63
C THR A 55 9.95 15.64 -0.22
N ALA A 56 10.81 16.66 -0.26
CA ALA A 56 12.10 16.55 -0.92
C ALA A 56 12.99 15.51 -0.20
N GLY A 57 13.59 14.60 -0.97
CA GLY A 57 14.53 13.59 -0.46
C GLY A 57 13.93 12.22 -0.14
N ALA A 58 12.60 12.07 -0.18
CA ALA A 58 11.97 10.76 -0.16
C ALA A 58 11.85 10.18 -1.56
N ASP A 59 11.87 8.86 -1.66
CA ASP A 59 11.70 8.12 -2.91
C ASP A 59 10.22 7.85 -3.20
N PHE A 60 9.44 7.59 -2.14
CA PHE A 60 8.02 7.27 -2.20
C PHE A 60 7.32 7.78 -0.96
N ARG A 61 5.99 7.81 -1.06
CA ARG A 61 5.09 7.81 0.09
C ARG A 61 4.30 6.51 0.06
N TYR A 62 3.95 5.94 1.21
CA TYR A 62 2.84 4.98 1.23
C TYR A 62 1.87 5.24 2.36
N ARG A 63 0.65 4.77 2.14
CA ARG A 63 -0.47 4.85 3.08
C ARG A 63 -0.99 3.45 3.36
N ILE A 64 -1.40 3.21 4.59
CA ILE A 64 -2.00 1.94 5.01
C ILE A 64 -3.38 2.21 5.55
N TYR A 65 -4.36 1.43 5.09
CA TYR A 65 -5.72 1.42 5.60
C TYR A 65 -6.05 0.05 6.17
N ASN A 66 -6.68 0.03 7.33
CA ASN A 66 -7.26 -1.21 7.87
C ASN A 66 -8.52 -1.61 7.11
N ALA A 67 -9.00 -2.82 7.35
CA ALA A 67 -10.20 -3.36 6.72
C ALA A 67 -11.49 -2.52 6.98
N ASP A 68 -11.53 -1.70 8.04
CA ASP A 68 -12.62 -0.76 8.32
C ASP A 68 -12.53 0.56 7.51
N GLY A 69 -11.46 0.69 6.71
CA GLY A 69 -11.11 1.85 5.90
C GLY A 69 -10.50 3.01 6.69
N GLY A 70 -10.15 2.83 7.96
CA GLY A 70 -9.37 3.79 8.72
C GLY A 70 -7.91 3.78 8.27
N GLU A 71 -7.32 4.96 8.06
CA GLU A 71 -5.88 5.09 7.82
C GLU A 71 -5.14 4.91 9.15
N VAL A 72 -4.07 4.13 9.12
CA VAL A 72 -3.26 3.84 10.31
C VAL A 72 -1.81 4.16 10.06
N GLU A 73 -1.12 4.47 11.16
CA GLU A 73 0.32 4.57 11.17
C GLU A 73 0.95 3.20 10.87
N GLN A 74 2.13 3.27 10.27
CA GLN A 74 2.89 2.16 9.73
C GLN A 74 2.92 0.91 10.62
N CYS A 75 2.98 -0.27 9.99
CA CYS A 75 3.38 -1.51 10.64
C CYS A 75 4.64 -2.07 9.97
N GLY A 76 5.49 -2.76 10.74
CA GLY A 76 6.73 -3.37 10.22
C GLY A 76 6.49 -4.36 9.07
N ASN A 77 5.31 -4.98 8.98
CA ASN A 77 4.95 -5.88 7.88
C ASN A 77 4.64 -5.12 6.59
N GLY A 78 3.94 -3.98 6.70
CA GLY A 78 3.62 -3.10 5.58
C GLY A 78 4.88 -2.56 4.92
N ALA A 79 5.88 -2.12 5.71
CA ALA A 79 7.16 -1.66 5.16
C ALA A 79 7.91 -2.75 4.39
N ARG A 80 7.91 -4.00 4.89
CA ARG A 80 8.54 -5.12 4.16
C ARG A 80 7.82 -5.42 2.85
N CYS A 81 6.48 -5.41 2.85
CA CYS A 81 5.69 -5.59 1.63
C CYS A 81 5.92 -4.43 0.64
N PHE A 82 5.94 -3.19 1.11
CA PHE A 82 6.25 -2.01 0.31
C PHE A 82 7.63 -2.13 -0.36
N ALA A 83 8.68 -2.39 0.42
CA ALA A 83 10.05 -2.45 -0.09
C ALA A 83 10.17 -3.52 -1.18
N ARG A 84 9.57 -4.70 -0.96
CA ARG A 84 9.54 -5.76 -1.98
C ARG A 84 8.72 -5.35 -3.20
N PHE A 85 7.57 -4.72 -3.00
CA PHE A 85 6.68 -4.30 -4.07
C PHE A 85 7.35 -3.32 -5.04
N VAL A 86 7.99 -2.27 -4.53
CA VAL A 86 8.63 -1.26 -5.39
C VAL A 86 9.82 -1.82 -6.17
N ARG A 87 10.52 -2.82 -5.60
CA ARG A 87 11.55 -3.60 -6.32
C ARG A 87 10.94 -4.45 -7.42
N ASP A 88 9.97 -5.31 -7.08
CA ASP A 88 9.35 -6.25 -8.02
C ASP A 88 8.62 -5.54 -9.18
N LYS A 89 8.07 -4.34 -8.92
CA LYS A 89 7.41 -3.51 -9.94
C LYS A 89 8.37 -2.65 -10.75
N GLY A 90 9.69 -2.74 -10.51
CA GLY A 90 10.70 -1.91 -11.18
C GLY A 90 10.43 -0.41 -10.99
N LEU A 91 9.95 -0.02 -9.80
CA LEU A 91 9.75 1.39 -9.44
C LEU A 91 11.05 2.02 -8.93
N THR A 92 12.00 1.21 -8.45
CA THR A 92 13.32 1.67 -8.01
C THR A 92 14.39 0.57 -8.13
N ASP A 93 15.60 0.97 -8.48
CA ASP A 93 16.82 0.17 -8.47
C ASP A 93 17.68 0.38 -7.19
N LYS A 94 17.26 1.25 -6.27
CA LYS A 94 17.97 1.58 -5.01
C LYS A 94 17.85 0.53 -3.90
N ASP A 95 18.98 0.16 -3.29
CA ASP A 95 19.01 -0.78 -2.14
C ASP A 95 18.54 -0.15 -0.83
N ARG A 96 18.65 1.17 -0.72
CA ARG A 96 18.15 1.96 0.40
C ARG A 96 17.07 2.88 -0.13
N ILE A 97 15.89 2.77 0.48
CA ILE A 97 14.70 3.50 0.07
C ILE A 97 14.27 4.38 1.24
N THR A 98 14.25 5.69 1.02
CA THR A 98 13.69 6.66 1.96
C THR A 98 12.21 6.81 1.66
N VAL A 99 11.36 6.64 2.67
CA VAL A 99 9.91 6.61 2.47
C VAL A 99 9.20 7.49 3.47
N GLU A 100 8.22 8.24 3.00
CA GLU A 100 7.30 9.01 3.83
C GLU A 100 6.14 8.14 4.28
N THR A 101 5.86 8.20 5.59
CA THR A 101 4.69 7.54 6.17
C THR A 101 3.83 8.55 6.93
N LEU A 102 2.69 8.11 7.47
CA LEU A 102 1.85 8.97 8.31
C LEU A 102 2.59 9.46 9.57
N GLY A 103 3.54 8.68 10.09
CA GLY A 103 4.33 9.00 11.29
C GLY A 103 5.59 9.83 11.03
N GLY A 104 5.88 10.15 9.76
CA GLY A 104 7.18 10.65 9.31
C GLY A 104 7.77 9.78 8.21
#